data_AF-A0A0Q5ARD9-F1
#
_entry.id   AF-A0A0Q5ARD9-F1
#
_cell.length_a   1.000
_cell.length_b   1.000
_cell.length_c   1.000
_cell.angle_alpha   90.00
_cell.angle_beta   90.00
_cell.angle_gamma   90.00
#
_symmetry.space_group_name_H-M   'P 1'
#
loop_
_entity.id
_entity.type
_entity.pdbx_description
1 polymer ?
#
loop_
_entity_poly.entity_id
_entity_poly.type
_entity_poly.pdbx_seq_one_letter_code
_entity_poly.pdbx_strand_id
1 'polypeptide(L)'
;MTLFDREDLIDALRALVVELRSAGEPVGLRIVGGAALALRHYDRSSTADLDALPVRPGDDAAVVAAADRVALRRGWSAGWLNFAGAETGGEPLLGRPTTWETIHDDGLIVIEVAGAETLLAMKLRANRPGRDTDDIRRLLVLCDISTIDEADSFFSDFYPGDSLSDRAWRMVTAILDGENPDKPAPMEPVELG
;
A
#
# COMPACT_ATOMS: atom_id res chain seq x y z
N MET A 1 12.20 -16.61 -3.01
CA MET A 1 11.27 -15.54 -2.61
C MET A 1 10.14 -15.56 -3.61
N THR A 2 8.91 -15.80 -3.14
CA THR A 2 7.74 -15.79 -4.02
C THR A 2 7.46 -14.35 -4.46
N LEU A 3 7.04 -14.18 -5.70
CA LEU A 3 6.66 -12.90 -6.28
C LEU A 3 5.18 -13.02 -6.64
N PHE A 4 4.37 -12.07 -6.19
CA PHE A 4 2.92 -12.07 -6.36
C PHE A 4 2.53 -11.02 -7.39
N ASP A 5 1.86 -11.44 -8.44
CA ASP A 5 1.16 -10.50 -9.32
C ASP A 5 -0.19 -10.07 -8.71
N ARG A 6 -0.96 -9.28 -9.46
CA ARG A 6 -2.26 -8.78 -9.00
C ARG A 6 -3.27 -9.91 -8.77
N GLU A 7 -3.30 -10.92 -9.63
CA GLU A 7 -4.24 -12.04 -9.50
C GLU A 7 -3.89 -12.89 -8.28
N ASP A 8 -2.59 -13.16 -8.06
CA ASP A 8 -2.10 -13.83 -6.86
C ASP A 8 -2.53 -13.12 -5.58
N LEU A 9 -2.43 -11.77 -5.54
CA LEU A 9 -2.83 -10.96 -4.39
C LEU A 9 -4.34 -11.05 -4.14
N ILE A 10 -5.16 -10.95 -5.19
CA ILE A 10 -6.62 -11.04 -5.08
C ILE A 10 -7.03 -12.43 -4.56
N ASP A 11 -6.45 -13.48 -5.12
CA ASP A 11 -6.76 -14.85 -4.73
C ASP A 11 -6.25 -15.17 -3.31
N ALA A 12 -5.12 -14.59 -2.90
CA ALA A 12 -4.63 -14.70 -1.53
C ALA A 12 -5.53 -13.96 -0.53
N LEU A 13 -6.02 -12.77 -0.88
CA LEU A 13 -6.96 -12.00 -0.07
C LEU A 13 -8.32 -12.71 0.06
N ARG A 14 -8.84 -13.30 -1.02
CA ARG A 14 -10.04 -14.16 -0.95
C ARG A 14 -9.87 -15.32 0.02
N ALA A 15 -8.73 -16.01 -0.06
CA ALA A 15 -8.43 -17.12 0.84
C ALA A 15 -8.29 -16.64 2.30
N LEU A 16 -7.71 -15.46 2.51
CA LEU A 16 -7.61 -14.84 3.83
C LEU A 16 -8.99 -14.51 4.40
N VAL A 17 -9.89 -13.90 3.61
CA VAL A 17 -11.28 -13.62 4.02
C VAL A 17 -11.98 -14.90 4.47
N VAL A 18 -11.83 -16.01 3.74
CA VAL A 18 -12.41 -17.31 4.15
C VAL A 18 -11.87 -17.81 5.48
N GLU A 19 -10.56 -17.69 5.72
CA GLU A 19 -9.94 -18.08 6.99
C GLU A 19 -10.40 -17.21 8.15
N LEU A 20 -10.48 -15.90 7.94
CA LEU A 20 -10.92 -14.93 8.96
C LEU A 20 -12.40 -15.09 9.29
N ARG A 21 -13.26 -15.30 8.28
CA ARG A 21 -14.70 -15.60 8.50
C ARG A 21 -14.88 -16.83 9.37
N SER A 22 -14.04 -17.86 9.18
CA SER A 22 -14.08 -19.09 9.96
C SER A 22 -13.67 -18.89 11.42
N ALA A 23 -12.87 -17.86 11.73
CA ALA A 23 -12.51 -17.50 13.10
C ALA A 23 -13.62 -16.72 13.82
N GLY A 24 -14.45 -15.97 13.06
CA GLY A 24 -15.64 -15.29 13.60
C GLY A 24 -15.36 -13.98 14.36
N GLU A 25 -14.13 -13.48 14.32
CA GLU A 25 -13.74 -12.22 14.97
C GLU A 25 -13.77 -11.05 13.99
N PRO A 26 -14.15 -9.83 14.44
CA PRO A 26 -14.05 -8.63 13.62
C PRO A 26 -12.60 -8.35 13.22
N VAL A 27 -12.36 -8.07 11.94
CA VAL A 27 -11.03 -7.73 11.42
C VAL A 27 -11.11 -6.53 10.51
N GLY A 28 -10.28 -5.52 10.80
CA GLY A 28 -9.99 -4.45 9.87
C GLY A 28 -8.55 -4.51 9.35
N LEU A 29 -8.38 -4.42 8.03
CA LEU A 29 -7.08 -4.43 7.37
C LEU A 29 -6.96 -3.26 6.38
N ARG A 30 -5.86 -2.52 6.46
CA ARG A 30 -5.51 -1.46 5.51
C ARG A 30 -4.27 -1.84 4.73
N ILE A 31 -4.42 -2.09 3.43
CA ILE A 31 -3.32 -2.47 2.55
C ILE A 31 -2.58 -1.22 2.08
N VAL A 32 -1.25 -1.25 2.20
CA VAL A 32 -0.35 -0.16 1.81
C VAL A 32 0.78 -0.69 0.91
N GLY A 33 1.72 0.18 0.55
CA GLY A 33 2.94 -0.21 -0.14
C GLY A 33 2.71 -0.73 -1.57
N GLY A 34 3.58 -1.66 -1.99
CA GLY A 34 3.57 -2.19 -3.37
C GLY A 34 2.29 -2.97 -3.71
N ALA A 35 1.73 -3.69 -2.74
CA ALA A 35 0.50 -4.45 -2.94
C ALA A 35 -0.71 -3.52 -3.18
N ALA A 36 -0.81 -2.41 -2.44
CA ALA A 36 -1.87 -1.42 -2.67
C ALA A 36 -1.82 -0.83 -4.08
N LEU A 37 -0.61 -0.52 -4.57
CA LEU A 37 -0.38 -0.03 -5.93
C LEU A 37 -0.83 -1.03 -6.99
N ALA A 38 -0.42 -2.30 -6.84
CA ALA A 38 -0.77 -3.38 -7.76
C ALA A 38 -2.28 -3.68 -7.77
N LEU A 39 -2.96 -3.57 -6.62
CA LEU A 39 -4.40 -3.84 -6.52
C LEU A 39 -5.24 -2.78 -7.24
N ARG A 40 -4.93 -1.49 -7.05
CA ARG A 40 -5.86 -0.39 -7.40
C ARG A 40 -5.33 0.73 -8.29
N HIS A 41 -4.02 0.92 -8.41
CA HIS A 41 -3.49 2.15 -9.04
C HIS A 41 -2.87 1.94 -10.41
N TYR A 42 -2.10 0.87 -10.61
CA TYR A 42 -1.52 0.54 -11.91
C TYR A 42 -0.98 -0.89 -11.95
N ASP A 43 -0.82 -1.42 -13.16
CA ASP A 43 -0.08 -2.67 -13.36
C ASP A 43 1.38 -2.48 -12.93
N ARG A 44 1.71 -3.15 -11.84
CA ARG A 44 3.00 -3.12 -11.17
C ARG A 44 3.56 -4.53 -11.24
N SER A 45 4.79 -4.66 -11.74
CA SER A 45 5.54 -5.90 -11.65
C SER A 45 5.54 -6.42 -10.20
N SER A 46 5.38 -7.73 -10.08
CA SER A 46 5.15 -8.50 -8.86
C SER A 46 5.72 -7.92 -7.55
N THR A 47 4.96 -8.04 -6.45
CA THR A 47 5.43 -7.70 -5.09
C THR A 47 5.93 -8.94 -4.33
N ALA A 48 6.90 -8.76 -3.44
CA ALA A 48 7.39 -9.85 -2.59
C ALA A 48 6.47 -10.14 -1.39
N ASP A 49 5.70 -9.12 -1.00
CA ASP A 49 4.93 -9.05 0.23
C ASP A 49 3.72 -8.12 0.09
N LEU A 50 2.74 -8.32 0.96
CA LEU A 50 1.59 -7.48 1.22
C LEU A 50 1.82 -6.80 2.58
N ASP A 51 2.11 -5.50 2.53
CA ASP A 51 2.23 -4.66 3.71
C ASP A 51 0.83 -4.17 4.12
N ALA A 52 0.49 -4.36 5.38
CA ALA A 52 -0.78 -3.90 5.93
C ALA A 52 -0.60 -3.07 7.20
N LEU A 53 -1.63 -2.30 7.52
CA LEU A 53 -1.83 -1.59 8.76
C LEU A 53 -3.07 -2.17 9.45
N PRO A 54 -3.02 -2.38 10.77
CA PRO A 54 -4.16 -2.93 11.49
C PRO A 54 -5.23 -1.87 11.72
N VAL A 55 -6.49 -2.24 11.52
CA VAL A 55 -7.65 -1.42 11.91
C VAL A 55 -8.40 -2.12 13.03
N ARG A 56 -8.68 -1.39 14.10
CA ARG A 56 -9.44 -1.90 15.24
C ARG A 56 -10.95 -1.83 14.93
N PRO A 57 -11.77 -2.80 15.36
CA PRO A 57 -11.40 -4.00 16.12
C PRO A 57 -10.67 -5.06 15.27
N GLY A 58 -9.75 -5.79 15.89
CA GLY A 58 -9.01 -6.88 15.23
C GLY A 58 -7.72 -7.22 15.98
N ASP A 59 -7.36 -8.51 15.99
CA ASP A 59 -6.09 -9.02 16.53
C ASP A 59 -5.10 -9.32 15.40
N ASP A 60 -4.00 -8.57 15.40
CA ASP A 60 -2.93 -8.68 14.40
C ASP A 60 -2.34 -10.09 14.38
N ALA A 61 -2.26 -10.76 15.53
CA ALA A 61 -1.76 -12.13 15.63
C ALA A 61 -2.71 -13.13 14.97
N ALA A 62 -4.02 -12.93 15.10
CA ALA A 62 -5.02 -13.77 14.43
C ALA A 62 -4.97 -13.61 12.90
N VAL A 63 -4.76 -12.38 12.42
CA VAL A 63 -4.58 -12.10 10.98
C VAL A 63 -3.32 -12.76 10.44
N VAL A 64 -2.18 -12.62 11.14
CA VAL A 64 -0.93 -13.29 10.74
C VAL A 64 -1.11 -14.80 10.72
N ALA A 65 -1.73 -15.38 11.75
CA ALA A 65 -1.98 -16.82 11.80
C ALA A 65 -2.87 -17.30 10.65
N ALA A 66 -3.89 -16.53 10.25
CA ALA A 66 -4.72 -16.83 9.09
C ALA A 66 -3.91 -16.73 7.78
N ALA A 67 -3.10 -15.69 7.63
CA ALA A 67 -2.21 -15.53 6.49
C ALA A 67 -1.20 -16.69 6.38
N ASP A 68 -0.62 -17.15 7.48
CA ASP A 68 0.31 -18.28 7.48
C ASP A 68 -0.38 -19.59 7.06
N ARG A 69 -1.66 -19.80 7.42
CA ARG A 69 -2.44 -20.94 6.93
C ARG A 69 -2.69 -20.85 5.41
N VAL A 70 -2.94 -19.65 4.88
CA VAL A 70 -3.01 -19.42 3.43
C VAL A 70 -1.67 -19.75 2.77
N ALA A 71 -0.56 -19.27 3.33
CA ALA A 71 0.79 -19.52 2.83
C ALA A 71 1.09 -21.02 2.75
N LEU A 72 0.82 -21.74 3.84
CA LEU A 72 1.04 -23.18 3.95
C LEU A 72 0.27 -23.96 2.89
N ARG A 73 -1.01 -23.64 2.67
CA ARG A 73 -1.85 -24.31 1.66
C ARG A 73 -1.39 -24.03 0.23
N ARG A 74 -0.78 -22.87 -0.01
CA ARG A 74 -0.26 -22.45 -1.32
C ARG A 74 1.21 -22.84 -1.55
N GLY A 75 1.88 -23.44 -0.57
CA GLY A 75 3.30 -23.76 -0.65
C GLY A 75 4.21 -22.52 -0.63
N TRP A 76 3.72 -21.40 -0.11
CA TRP A 76 4.46 -20.15 0.01
C TRP A 76 5.23 -20.09 1.33
N SER A 77 6.28 -19.26 1.37
CA SER A 77 6.92 -18.91 2.63
C SER A 77 5.96 -18.08 3.50
N ALA A 78 6.06 -18.23 4.82
CA ALA A 78 5.36 -17.37 5.78
C ALA A 78 5.74 -15.89 5.59
N GLY A 79 4.90 -14.97 6.08
CA GLY A 79 5.15 -13.53 6.01
C GLY A 79 4.85 -12.86 4.67
N TRP A 80 4.09 -13.52 3.78
CA TRP A 80 3.57 -12.87 2.57
C TRP A 80 2.60 -11.72 2.89
N LEU A 81 1.96 -11.75 4.06
CA LEU A 81 1.26 -10.62 4.67
C LEU A 81 1.98 -10.26 5.96
N ASN A 82 2.28 -8.97 6.13
CA ASN A 82 2.96 -8.47 7.32
C ASN A 82 2.45 -7.07 7.70
N PHE A 83 2.77 -6.64 8.93
CA PHE A 83 2.43 -5.31 9.44
C PHE A 83 3.62 -4.33 9.46
N ALA A 84 4.69 -4.59 8.70
CA ALA A 84 5.90 -3.75 8.66
C ALA A 84 5.65 -2.36 8.04
N GLY A 85 4.52 -2.18 7.34
CA GLY A 85 4.03 -0.86 6.94
C GLY A 85 3.85 0.08 8.13
N ALA A 86 3.56 -0.44 9.32
CA ALA A 86 3.41 0.35 10.55
C ALA A 86 4.77 0.85 11.08
N GLU A 87 5.84 0.07 10.91
CA GLU A 87 7.16 0.34 11.49
C GLU A 87 7.99 1.35 10.68
N THR A 88 7.68 1.53 9.39
CA THR A 88 8.50 2.33 8.47
C THR A 88 7.94 3.73 8.17
N GLY A 89 6.92 4.16 8.91
CA GLY A 89 6.37 5.51 8.78
C GLY A 89 4.99 5.75 9.39
N GLY A 90 4.30 4.74 9.92
CA GLY A 90 2.95 4.86 10.46
C GLY A 90 1.92 5.35 9.44
N GLU A 91 0.63 5.34 9.81
CA GLU A 91 -0.36 6.11 9.05
C GLU A 91 0.05 7.60 9.10
N PRO A 92 0.06 8.34 7.97
CA PRO A 92 0.30 9.77 7.98
C PRO A 92 -0.92 10.50 8.58
N LEU A 93 -1.05 10.44 9.90
CA LEU A 93 -2.18 10.95 10.69
C LEU A 93 -1.93 12.35 11.27
N LEU A 94 -0.78 12.97 10.99
CA LEU A 94 -0.38 14.19 11.69
C LEU A 94 -0.86 15.48 11.02
N GLY A 95 -1.29 15.44 9.75
CA GLY A 95 -1.80 16.61 9.04
C GLY A 95 -3.05 16.32 8.22
N ARG A 96 -2.88 16.06 6.93
CA ARG A 96 -3.96 15.74 5.98
C ARG A 96 -4.56 14.36 6.27
N PRO A 97 -5.90 14.21 6.27
CA PRO A 97 -6.53 12.90 6.38
C PRO A 97 -6.09 11.94 5.27
N THR A 98 -5.80 10.70 5.64
CA THR A 98 -5.52 9.62 4.70
C THR A 98 -6.78 9.17 3.98
N THR A 99 -6.61 8.76 2.73
CA THR A 99 -7.69 8.24 1.88
C THR A 99 -7.61 6.73 1.80
N TRP A 100 -8.75 6.08 2.01
CA TRP A 100 -8.89 4.63 2.03
C TRP A 100 -10.05 4.23 1.13
N GLU A 101 -9.83 3.24 0.29
CA GLU A 101 -10.86 2.66 -0.55
C GLU A 101 -11.19 1.25 -0.05
N THR A 102 -12.44 1.04 0.36
CA THR A 102 -12.94 -0.28 0.74
C THR A 102 -12.99 -1.21 -0.48
N ILE A 103 -12.27 -2.33 -0.42
CA ILE A 103 -12.31 -3.39 -1.43
C ILE A 103 -13.06 -4.64 -0.95
N HIS A 104 -13.36 -4.71 0.35
CA HIS A 104 -14.19 -5.74 0.96
C HIS A 104 -14.82 -5.21 2.24
N ASP A 105 -16.12 -5.45 2.40
CA ASP A 105 -16.85 -5.22 3.64
C ASP A 105 -18.02 -6.21 3.70
N ASP A 106 -18.00 -7.11 4.68
CA ASP A 106 -19.11 -8.04 4.96
C ASP A 106 -19.71 -7.83 6.36
N GLY A 107 -19.41 -6.71 7.00
CA GLY A 107 -19.80 -6.37 8.37
C GLY A 107 -18.97 -7.03 9.47
N LEU A 108 -18.17 -8.05 9.15
CA LEU A 108 -17.21 -8.67 10.08
C LEU A 108 -15.76 -8.34 9.68
N ILE A 109 -15.48 -8.38 8.39
CA ILE A 109 -14.16 -8.14 7.81
C ILE A 109 -14.24 -6.91 6.91
N VAL A 110 -13.39 -5.93 7.18
CA VAL A 110 -13.21 -4.74 6.34
C VAL A 110 -11.78 -4.73 5.82
N ILE A 111 -11.62 -4.70 4.49
CA ILE A 111 -10.33 -4.56 3.83
C ILE A 111 -10.35 -3.30 2.99
N GLU A 112 -9.41 -2.40 3.26
CA GLU A 112 -9.25 -1.13 2.57
C GLU A 112 -7.89 -1.05 1.89
N VAL A 113 -7.77 -0.28 0.83
CA VAL A 113 -6.52 0.01 0.13
C VAL A 113 -6.24 1.51 0.22
N ALA A 114 -4.98 1.86 0.51
CA ALA A 114 -4.58 3.27 0.55
C ALA A 114 -4.77 3.96 -0.82
N GLY A 115 -5.30 5.18 -0.79
CA GLY A 115 -5.39 6.04 -1.96
C GLY A 115 -4.01 6.52 -2.44
N ALA A 116 -3.96 7.01 -3.68
CA ALA A 116 -2.70 7.38 -4.34
C ALA A 116 -1.91 8.42 -3.54
N GLU A 117 -2.59 9.43 -3.00
CA GLU A 117 -1.95 10.48 -2.20
C GLU A 117 -1.32 9.92 -0.91
N THR A 118 -2.03 9.03 -0.22
CA THR A 118 -1.50 8.39 1.00
C THR A 118 -0.27 7.54 0.67
N LEU A 119 -0.32 6.79 -0.44
CA LEU A 119 0.82 6.01 -0.91
C LEU A 119 2.01 6.90 -1.32
N LEU A 120 1.76 8.04 -1.97
CA LEU A 120 2.82 8.98 -2.34
C LEU A 120 3.53 9.52 -1.09
N ALA A 121 2.77 9.97 -0.09
CA ALA A 121 3.33 10.46 1.16
C ALA A 121 4.21 9.40 1.84
N MET A 122 3.71 8.16 1.96
CA MET A 122 4.45 7.04 2.55
C MET A 122 5.72 6.68 1.74
N LYS A 123 5.66 6.72 0.41
CA LYS A 123 6.80 6.44 -0.47
C LYS A 123 7.86 7.52 -0.40
N LEU A 124 7.45 8.79 -0.36
CA LEU A 124 8.36 9.92 -0.15
C LEU A 124 9.05 9.84 1.22
N ARG A 125 8.33 9.44 2.27
CA ARG A 125 8.88 9.20 3.61
C ARG A 125 9.91 8.08 3.64
N ALA A 126 9.57 6.93 3.05
CA ALA A 126 10.42 5.74 3.06
C ALA A 126 11.65 5.86 2.15
N ASN A 127 11.46 6.42 0.95
CA ASN A 127 12.50 6.76 -0.02
C ASN A 127 13.54 5.65 -0.31
N ARG A 128 13.12 4.38 -0.34
CA ARG A 128 14.03 3.23 -0.38
C ARG A 128 14.73 3.14 -1.75
N PRO A 129 16.08 3.15 -1.80
CA PRO A 129 16.84 3.07 -3.04
C PRO A 129 16.45 1.86 -3.88
N GLY A 130 16.17 2.08 -5.17
CA GLY A 130 15.86 1.03 -6.14
C GLY A 130 14.50 0.34 -5.96
N ARG A 131 13.72 0.70 -4.93
CA ARG A 131 12.38 0.14 -4.69
C ARG A 131 11.27 1.15 -4.89
N ASP A 132 11.47 2.40 -4.47
CA ASP A 132 10.39 3.40 -4.47
C ASP A 132 10.46 4.38 -5.65
N THR A 133 11.54 4.41 -6.44
CA THR A 133 11.73 5.40 -7.52
C THR A 133 10.62 5.37 -8.57
N ASP A 134 10.31 4.19 -9.11
CA ASP A 134 9.26 4.05 -10.13
C ASP A 134 7.87 4.26 -9.56
N ASP A 135 7.66 3.82 -8.31
CA ASP A 135 6.39 4.02 -7.60
C ASP A 135 6.13 5.53 -7.38
N ILE A 136 7.14 6.27 -6.90
CA ILE A 136 7.07 7.74 -6.72
C ILE A 136 6.82 8.43 -8.04
N ARG A 137 7.52 8.05 -9.12
CA ARG A 137 7.31 8.64 -10.45
C ARG A 137 5.87 8.55 -10.92
N ARG A 138 5.27 7.37 -10.83
CA ARG A 138 3.87 7.16 -11.24
C ARG A 138 2.88 7.86 -10.30
N LEU A 139 3.19 7.88 -9.01
CA LEU A 139 2.34 8.52 -8.00
C LEU A 139 2.35 10.05 -8.11
N LEU A 140 3.47 10.68 -8.48
CA LEU A 140 3.53 12.11 -8.79
C LEU A 140 2.56 12.46 -9.93
N VAL A 141 2.54 11.66 -11.00
CA VAL A 141 1.59 11.82 -12.12
C VAL A 141 0.14 11.60 -11.67
N LEU A 142 -0.12 10.57 -10.86
CA LEU A 142 -1.48 10.28 -10.37
C LEU A 142 -2.03 11.38 -9.45
N CYS A 143 -1.16 12.00 -8.65
CA CYS A 143 -1.50 13.10 -7.74
C CYS A 143 -1.40 14.48 -8.41
N ASP A 144 -1.14 14.52 -9.72
CA ASP A 144 -0.99 15.75 -10.52
C ASP A 144 0.05 16.73 -9.93
N ILE A 145 1.17 16.19 -9.43
CA ILE A 145 2.33 16.95 -8.90
C ILE A 145 3.42 17.03 -9.97
N SER A 146 3.84 18.26 -10.26
CA SER A 146 4.71 18.58 -11.40
C SER A 146 5.97 19.36 -11.02
N THR A 147 6.06 19.87 -9.79
CA THR A 147 7.23 20.60 -9.30
C THR A 147 7.75 20.05 -7.97
N ILE A 148 9.02 20.32 -7.69
CA ILE A 148 9.64 19.91 -6.42
C ILE A 148 9.02 20.63 -5.21
N ASP A 149 8.63 21.89 -5.39
CA ASP A 149 7.97 22.69 -4.35
C ASP A 149 6.56 22.14 -4.06
N GLU A 150 5.81 21.73 -5.09
CA GLU A 150 4.53 21.03 -4.91
C GLU A 150 4.72 19.72 -4.16
N ALA A 151 5.76 18.94 -4.48
CA ALA A 151 6.03 17.67 -3.81
C ALA A 151 6.42 17.85 -2.33
N ASP A 152 7.22 18.89 -2.00
CA ASP A 152 7.59 19.20 -0.63
C ASP A 152 6.42 19.76 0.19
N SER A 153 5.60 20.63 -0.40
CA SER A 153 4.37 21.12 0.22
C SER A 153 3.40 19.97 0.47
N PHE A 154 3.19 19.10 -0.53
CA PHE A 154 2.34 17.92 -0.41
C PHE A 154 2.82 17.00 0.71
N PHE A 155 4.13 16.76 0.81
CA PHE A 155 4.70 15.94 1.88
C PHE A 155 4.48 16.57 3.26
N SER A 156 4.72 17.88 3.37
CA SER A 156 4.52 18.65 4.60
C SER A 156 3.05 18.66 5.06
N ASP A 157 2.09 18.61 4.13
CA ASP A 157 0.66 18.53 4.46
C ASP A 157 0.32 17.20 5.16
N PHE A 158 0.95 16.09 4.77
CA PHE A 158 0.78 14.79 5.45
C PHE A 158 1.62 14.66 6.72
N TYR A 159 2.78 15.33 6.78
CA TYR A 159 3.72 15.32 7.91
C TYR A 159 4.07 16.75 8.36
N PRO A 160 3.17 17.44 9.10
CA PRO A 160 3.40 18.84 9.47
C PRO A 160 4.67 19.04 10.28
N GLY A 161 5.50 19.97 9.83
CA GLY A 161 6.79 20.29 10.45
C GLY A 161 7.98 19.51 9.88
N ASP A 162 7.73 18.53 9.01
CA ASP A 162 8.78 17.82 8.26
C ASP A 162 8.82 18.31 6.81
N SER A 163 9.99 18.21 6.18
CA SER A 163 10.21 18.43 4.75
C SER A 163 10.80 17.17 4.10
N LEU A 164 10.84 17.12 2.78
CA LEU A 164 11.54 16.06 2.07
C LEU A 164 13.00 15.99 2.50
N SER A 165 13.48 14.78 2.79
CA SER A 165 14.91 14.57 3.02
C SER A 165 15.73 14.97 1.78
N ASP A 166 17.01 15.34 1.95
CA ASP A 166 17.93 15.67 0.84
C ASP A 166 17.98 14.57 -0.24
N ARG A 167 17.78 13.32 0.17
CA ARG A 167 17.70 12.17 -0.72
C ARG A 167 16.41 12.19 -1.52
N ALA A 168 15.27 12.36 -0.85
CA ALA A 168 13.97 12.43 -1.47
C ALA A 168 13.88 13.61 -2.43
N TRP A 169 14.36 14.78 -2.01
CA TRP A 169 14.45 15.98 -2.84
C TRP A 169 15.17 15.70 -4.16
N ARG A 170 16.42 15.20 -4.09
CA ARG A 170 17.21 14.88 -5.30
C ARG A 170 16.53 13.86 -6.21
N MET A 171 15.90 12.83 -5.63
CA MET A 171 15.21 11.82 -6.42
C MET A 171 13.98 12.40 -7.11
N VAL A 172 13.16 13.20 -6.42
CA VAL A 172 11.99 13.84 -7.00
C VAL A 172 12.39 14.83 -8.09
N THR A 173 13.41 15.67 -7.85
CA THR A 173 13.96 16.55 -8.90
C THR A 173 14.37 15.75 -10.14
N ALA A 174 15.14 14.67 -9.97
CA ALA A 174 15.57 13.84 -11.10
C ALA A 174 14.41 13.16 -11.84
N ILE A 175 13.31 12.83 -11.15
CA ILE A 175 12.10 12.32 -11.78
C ILE A 175 11.42 13.41 -12.60
N LEU A 176 11.21 14.59 -12.01
CA LEU A 176 10.49 15.70 -12.63
C LEU A 176 11.25 16.33 -13.81
N ASP A 177 12.57 16.31 -13.80
CA ASP A 177 13.43 16.74 -14.92
C ASP A 177 13.43 15.72 -16.08
N GLY A 178 12.94 14.50 -15.85
CA GLY A 178 12.89 13.42 -16.82
C GLY A 178 11.56 13.34 -17.58
N GLU A 179 11.42 12.31 -18.40
CA GLU A 179 10.15 11.99 -19.05
C GLU A 179 9.19 11.35 -18.04
N ASN A 180 8.02 11.98 -17.88
CA ASN A 180 6.94 11.45 -17.06
C ASN A 180 6.15 10.40 -17.85
N PRO A 181 5.77 9.27 -17.22
CA PRO A 181 4.90 8.31 -17.86
C PRO A 181 3.50 8.91 -18.07
N ASP A 182 2.75 8.34 -19.02
CA ASP A 182 1.32 8.62 -19.13
C ASP A 182 0.60 8.30 -17.82
N LYS A 183 -0.48 9.04 -17.55
CA LYS A 183 -1.34 8.75 -16.40
C LYS A 183 -1.88 7.32 -16.54
N PRO A 184 -1.68 6.45 -15.52
CA PRO A 184 -2.16 5.09 -15.59
C PRO A 184 -3.67 5.01 -15.85
N ALA A 185 -4.08 4.03 -16.65
CA ALA A 185 -5.49 3.72 -16.83
C ALA A 185 -6.09 3.24 -15.49
N PRO A 186 -7.39 3.52 -15.23
CA PRO A 186 -8.07 2.97 -14.06
C PRO A 186 -8.00 1.44 -14.03
N MET A 187 -7.72 0.88 -12.85
CA MET A 187 -7.72 -0.56 -12.64
C MET A 187 -9.15 -1.09 -12.48
N GLU A 188 -9.37 -2.34 -12.86
CA GLU A 188 -10.64 -3.02 -12.59
C GLU A 188 -10.89 -3.11 -11.07
N PRO A 189 -12.18 -3.12 -10.64
CA PRO A 189 -12.52 -3.35 -9.25
C PRO A 189 -11.93 -4.66 -8.71
N VAL A 190 -11.68 -4.70 -7.40
CA VAL A 190 -11.26 -5.92 -6.70
C VAL A 190 -12.50 -6.54 -6.07
N GLU A 191 -12.75 -7.82 -6.35
CA GLU A 191 -13.87 -8.57 -5.76
C GLU A 191 -13.34 -9.70 -4.88
N LEU A 192 -13.57 -9.61 -3.56
CA LEU A 192 -13.07 -10.59 -2.58
C LEU A 192 -14.11 -11.60 -2.06
N GLY A 193 -15.37 -11.51 -2.52
CA GLY A 193 -16.41 -12.53 -2.32
C GLY A 193 -17.50 -12.20 -1.31
#